data_AF-A0A662SAV0-F1
#
_entry.id   AF-A0A662SAV0-F1
#
_cell.length_a   1.000
_cell.length_b   1.000
_cell.length_c   1.000
_cell.angle_alpha   90.00
_cell.angle_beta   90.00
_cell.angle_gamma   90.00
#
_symmetry.space_group_name_H-M   'P 1'
#
loop_
_entity.id
_entity.type
_entity.pdbx_description
1 polymer ?
#
loop_
_entity_poly.entity_id
_entity_poly.type
_entity_poly.pdbx_seq_one_letter_code
_entity_poly.pdbx_strand_id
1 'polypeptide(L)'
;MKPRYFEFKVKGGVKPVHHPYICMDTENNPETGEFILGCLYGYYIDHHGKEHLIEKIFYDRFKLQEELIRIAKAGGSKNVPFRLGLFNSDYDLYYIREIVNDMSRIYVGSRLITARLKIGGKRGIPIWDATNLVRGSLEDWIKNLHMEEKYGIKKLSLENLEERCMMDTKATWYLFKWLEDTMVYEFKIPLKLTIGACAREIYRRHFQKIDFVRNSNFINEYERKAYRGGRCEVFKRGKRRVKSFDVNSMYLSIMRDVEIPLPQSAQYHETGHGFDVDKPGVVHCRVYVPEQIIAPLPYYKQKLIFPIGTFEGYWCTPELRAAIDYGTEILEVYDYIE
;
A
#
# COMPACT_ATOMS: atom_id res chain seq x y z
N MET A 1 19.56 -18.60 28.61
CA MET A 1 20.32 -18.61 27.34
C MET A 1 20.04 -17.28 26.65
N LYS A 2 21.02 -16.37 26.49
CA LYS A 2 20.79 -15.14 25.70
C LYS A 2 20.43 -15.55 24.27
N PRO A 3 19.36 -15.03 23.65
CA PRO A 3 19.08 -15.30 22.25
C PRO A 3 20.32 -14.89 21.44
N ARG A 4 20.85 -15.81 20.64
CA ARG A 4 21.86 -15.46 19.64
C ARG A 4 21.13 -14.64 18.57
N TYR A 5 21.13 -13.34 18.72
CA TYR A 5 20.70 -12.43 17.66
C TYR A 5 21.69 -12.60 16.50
N PHE A 6 21.23 -13.19 15.41
CA PHE A 6 22.01 -13.26 14.19
C PHE A 6 22.11 -11.84 13.63
N GLU A 7 23.29 -11.22 13.72
CA GLU A 7 23.57 -10.01 12.96
C GLU A 7 23.48 -10.36 11.47
N PHE A 8 22.43 -9.86 10.81
CA PHE A 8 22.34 -9.97 9.37
C PHE A 8 23.26 -8.93 8.74
N LYS A 9 24.33 -9.39 8.08
CA LYS A 9 25.00 -8.58 7.06
C LYS A 9 24.02 -8.42 5.91
N VAL A 10 23.52 -7.20 5.68
CA VAL A 10 22.71 -6.85 4.52
C VAL A 10 23.41 -7.37 3.27
N LYS A 11 22.92 -8.48 2.69
CA LYS A 11 23.43 -9.00 1.42
C LYS A 11 23.36 -7.85 0.42
N GLY A 12 24.51 -7.56 -0.19
CA GLY A 12 24.78 -6.36 -1.00
C GLY A 12 23.60 -5.93 -1.86
N GLY A 13 23.34 -4.62 -1.86
CA GLY A 13 22.22 -4.02 -2.57
C GLY A 13 22.15 -4.53 -4.01
N VAL A 14 21.02 -5.14 -4.36
CA VAL A 14 20.70 -5.41 -5.78
C VAL A 14 20.85 -4.08 -6.51
N LYS A 15 21.72 -4.05 -7.54
CA LYS A 15 21.88 -2.88 -8.39
C LYS A 15 20.50 -2.41 -8.84
N PRO A 16 20.18 -1.10 -8.75
CA PRO A 16 18.90 -0.62 -9.22
C PRO A 16 18.71 -1.02 -10.68
N VAL A 17 17.59 -1.67 -10.98
CA VAL A 17 17.23 -2.08 -12.35
C VAL A 17 16.11 -1.17 -12.78
N HIS A 18 16.35 -0.38 -13.83
CA HIS A 18 15.29 0.33 -14.52
C HIS A 18 14.50 -0.62 -15.38
N HIS A 19 13.20 -0.39 -15.45
CA HIS A 19 12.31 -1.22 -16.23
C HIS A 19 11.85 -0.48 -17.48
N PRO A 20 11.87 -1.14 -18.66
CA PRO A 20 11.12 -0.62 -19.80
C PRO A 20 9.62 -0.64 -19.47
N TYR A 21 8.95 0.49 -19.65
CA TYR A 21 7.52 0.64 -19.46
C TYR A 21 6.85 0.96 -20.78
N ILE A 22 5.76 0.24 -21.08
CA ILE A 22 4.72 0.70 -21.99
C ILE A 22 3.50 1.00 -21.12
N CYS A 23 3.00 2.22 -21.19
CA CYS A 23 1.75 2.58 -20.55
C CYS A 23 0.60 2.53 -21.54
N MET A 24 -0.59 2.26 -21.02
CA MET A 24 -1.82 2.16 -21.79
C MET A 24 -2.94 2.88 -21.06
N ASP A 25 -3.80 3.51 -21.85
CA ASP A 25 -5.07 4.10 -21.42
C ASP A 25 -6.12 3.80 -22.47
N THR A 26 -7.39 3.75 -22.07
CA THR A 26 -8.50 3.43 -22.96
C THR A 26 -9.69 4.35 -22.73
N GLU A 27 -10.42 4.66 -23.80
CA GLU A 27 -11.67 5.41 -23.75
C GLU A 27 -12.81 4.53 -24.23
N ASN A 28 -13.96 4.68 -23.59
CA ASN A 28 -15.15 3.90 -23.89
C ASN A 28 -16.40 4.75 -23.96
N ASN A 29 -17.44 4.19 -24.54
CA ASN A 29 -18.76 4.76 -24.43
C ASN A 29 -19.30 4.49 -23.00
N PRO A 30 -19.64 5.52 -22.22
CA PRO A 30 -20.06 5.35 -20.82
C PRO A 30 -21.41 4.67 -20.66
N GLU A 31 -22.25 4.66 -21.70
CA GLU A 31 -23.58 4.02 -21.68
C GLU A 31 -23.51 2.55 -22.09
N THR A 32 -22.74 2.25 -23.15
CA THR A 32 -22.69 0.89 -23.73
C THR A 32 -21.50 0.07 -23.25
N GLY A 33 -20.45 0.72 -22.73
CA GLY A 33 -19.17 0.10 -22.43
C GLY A 33 -18.35 -0.28 -23.67
N GLU A 34 -18.76 0.17 -24.85
CA GLU A 34 -18.07 -0.10 -26.11
C GLU A 34 -16.72 0.62 -26.16
N PHE A 35 -15.70 -0.09 -26.65
CA PHE A 35 -14.35 0.46 -26.83
C PHE A 35 -14.36 1.53 -27.92
N ILE A 36 -13.93 2.75 -27.59
CA ILE A 36 -13.79 3.84 -28.58
C ILE A 36 -12.36 3.85 -29.12
N LEU A 37 -11.38 3.95 -28.21
CA LEU A 37 -9.97 3.95 -28.58
C LEU A 37 -9.09 3.53 -27.40
N GLY A 38 -7.85 3.19 -27.71
CA GLY A 38 -6.81 2.92 -26.72
C GLY A 38 -5.46 3.38 -27.23
N CYS A 39 -4.62 3.85 -26.31
CA CYS A 39 -3.32 4.40 -26.61
C CYS A 39 -2.21 3.56 -25.98
N LEU A 40 -1.06 3.49 -26.64
CA LEU A 40 0.17 2.93 -26.10
C LEU A 40 1.27 3.97 -26.18
N TYR A 41 1.97 4.21 -25.08
CA TYR A 41 3.13 5.09 -25.03
C TYR A 41 4.25 4.53 -24.14
N GLY A 42 5.49 4.57 -24.62
CA GLY A 42 6.66 4.21 -23.83
C GLY A 42 7.69 3.43 -24.63
N TYR A 43 8.51 2.63 -23.96
CA TYR A 43 9.63 1.92 -24.60
C TYR A 43 9.64 0.45 -24.24
N TYR A 44 10.14 -0.36 -25.18
CA TYR A 44 10.45 -1.77 -24.95
C TYR A 44 11.83 -2.11 -25.47
N ILE A 45 12.41 -3.19 -24.93
CA ILE A 45 13.71 -3.70 -25.32
C ILE A 45 13.52 -5.02 -26.08
N ASP A 46 14.07 -5.12 -27.29
CA ASP A 46 14.03 -6.35 -28.07
C ASP A 46 15.05 -7.40 -27.59
N HIS A 47 15.02 -8.60 -28.18
CA HIS A 47 15.94 -9.67 -27.82
C HIS A 47 17.42 -9.40 -28.18
N HIS A 48 17.71 -8.36 -28.97
CA HIS A 48 19.07 -7.88 -29.23
C HIS A 48 19.52 -6.77 -28.26
N GLY A 49 18.66 -6.37 -27.32
CA GLY A 49 18.95 -5.30 -26.37
C GLY A 49 18.73 -3.89 -26.94
N LYS A 50 18.11 -3.76 -28.11
CA LYS A 50 17.79 -2.44 -28.69
C LYS A 50 16.48 -1.92 -28.12
N GLU A 51 16.48 -0.64 -27.76
CA GLU A 51 15.30 0.08 -27.28
C GLU A 51 14.46 0.62 -28.46
N HIS A 52 13.14 0.52 -28.34
CA HIS A 52 12.17 0.99 -29.33
C HIS A 52 11.07 1.79 -28.63
N LEU A 53 10.80 3.00 -29.15
CA LEU A 53 9.66 3.82 -28.74
C LEU A 53 8.37 3.29 -29.38
N ILE A 54 7.28 3.26 -28.62
CA ILE A 54 5.92 3.15 -29.12
C ILE A 54 5.13 4.39 -28.72
N GLU A 55 4.42 4.95 -29.70
CA GLU A 55 3.40 5.97 -29.53
C GLU A 55 2.33 5.69 -30.59
N LYS A 56 1.24 5.03 -30.19
CA LYS A 56 0.21 4.55 -31.14
C LYS A 56 -1.20 4.65 -30.55
N ILE A 57 -2.15 4.92 -31.42
CA ILE A 57 -3.59 4.94 -31.15
C ILE A 57 -4.24 3.77 -31.88
N PHE A 58 -5.21 3.14 -31.24
CA PHE A 58 -5.96 2.01 -31.76
C PHE A 58 -7.45 2.26 -31.57
N TYR A 59 -8.24 2.10 -32.64
CA TYR A 59 -9.71 2.16 -32.61
C TYR A 59 -10.35 0.77 -32.56
N ASP A 60 -9.52 -0.27 -32.44
CA ASP A 60 -9.93 -1.65 -32.33
C ASP A 60 -9.11 -2.31 -31.21
N ARG A 61 -9.81 -2.82 -30.20
CA ARG A 61 -9.19 -3.50 -29.05
C ARG A 61 -8.37 -4.71 -29.47
N PHE A 62 -8.74 -5.42 -30.53
CA PHE A 62 -7.98 -6.57 -31.01
C PHE A 62 -6.67 -6.14 -31.66
N LYS A 63 -6.67 -5.05 -32.43
CA LYS A 63 -5.42 -4.48 -32.99
C LYS A 63 -4.47 -3.96 -31.90
N LEU A 64 -5.02 -3.36 -30.84
CA LEU A 64 -4.25 -2.98 -29.65
C LEU A 64 -3.57 -4.22 -29.03
N GLN A 65 -4.32 -5.31 -28.86
CA GLN A 65 -3.78 -6.56 -28.32
C GLN A 65 -2.76 -7.22 -29.24
N GLU A 66 -2.99 -7.22 -30.55
CA GLU A 66 -2.04 -7.71 -31.56
C GLU A 66 -0.71 -6.97 -31.49
N GLU A 67 -0.74 -5.65 -31.29
CA GLU A 67 0.49 -4.87 -31.12
C GLU A 67 1.22 -5.26 -29.84
N LEU A 68 0.53 -5.41 -28.70
CA LEU A 68 1.14 -5.89 -27.46
C LEU A 68 1.75 -7.29 -27.63
N ILE A 69 1.07 -8.19 -28.36
CA ILE A 69 1.58 -9.52 -28.72
C ILE A 69 2.84 -9.41 -29.60
N ARG A 70 2.83 -8.53 -30.61
CA ARG A 70 3.98 -8.30 -31.51
C ARG A 70 5.20 -7.84 -30.71
N ILE A 71 5.01 -6.86 -29.83
CA ILE A 71 6.07 -6.33 -28.97
C ILE A 71 6.57 -7.40 -28.00
N ALA A 72 5.67 -8.16 -27.39
CA ALA A 72 6.04 -9.25 -26.49
C ALA A 72 6.89 -10.33 -27.19
N LYS A 73 6.60 -10.63 -28.46
CA LYS A 73 7.42 -11.54 -29.30
C LYS A 73 8.79 -10.95 -29.61
N ALA A 74 8.89 -9.65 -29.86
CA ALA A 74 10.16 -8.98 -30.16
C ALA A 74 11.19 -9.09 -29.03
N GLY A 75 10.72 -9.17 -27.77
CA GLY A 75 11.56 -9.40 -26.58
C GLY A 75 12.14 -10.81 -26.44
N GLY A 76 11.63 -11.79 -27.19
CA GLY A 76 12.03 -13.19 -27.09
C GLY A 76 11.46 -13.92 -25.85
N SER A 77 11.86 -15.18 -25.66
CA SER A 77 11.25 -16.07 -24.65
C SER A 77 11.81 -15.94 -23.24
N LYS A 78 12.99 -15.31 -23.09
CA LYS A 78 13.72 -15.21 -21.82
C LYS A 78 13.64 -13.83 -21.16
N ASN A 79 13.35 -12.78 -21.92
CA ASN A 79 13.36 -11.41 -21.42
C ASN A 79 11.94 -10.89 -21.20
N VAL A 80 11.82 -9.94 -20.27
CA VAL A 80 10.60 -9.14 -20.10
C VAL A 80 10.84 -7.83 -20.88
N PRO A 81 10.32 -7.71 -22.11
CA PRO A 81 10.63 -6.56 -22.97
C PRO A 81 10.09 -5.23 -22.42
N PHE A 82 9.01 -5.29 -21.64
CA PHE A 82 8.39 -4.15 -20.98
C PHE A 82 7.54 -4.63 -19.78
N ARG A 83 7.17 -3.68 -18.91
CA ARG A 83 6.06 -3.79 -17.95
C ARG A 83 4.91 -2.94 -18.45
N LEU A 84 3.69 -3.47 -18.40
CA LEU A 84 2.50 -2.72 -18.74
C LEU A 84 2.12 -1.82 -17.55
N GLY A 85 2.29 -0.51 -17.70
CA GLY A 85 1.90 0.48 -16.70
C GLY A 85 0.49 1.00 -16.96
N LEU A 86 -0.35 1.04 -15.94
CA LEU A 86 -1.72 1.53 -16.00
C LEU A 86 -1.99 2.49 -14.84
N PHE A 87 -3.02 3.32 -14.95
CA PHE A 87 -3.53 4.14 -13.85
C PHE A 87 -5.00 3.75 -13.59
N ASN A 88 -5.27 3.06 -12.48
CA ASN A 88 -6.59 2.44 -12.20
C ASN A 88 -6.91 1.28 -13.15
N SER A 89 -6.02 0.29 -13.13
CA SER A 89 -5.87 -0.78 -14.10
C SER A 89 -7.11 -1.65 -14.39
N ASP A 90 -8.01 -1.85 -13.42
CA ASP A 90 -9.15 -2.75 -13.62
C ASP A 90 -10.06 -2.31 -14.77
N TYR A 91 -10.13 -1.01 -15.02
CA TYR A 91 -10.89 -0.43 -16.12
C TYR A 91 -10.29 -0.80 -17.49
N ASP A 92 -9.00 -0.53 -17.70
CA ASP A 92 -8.33 -0.77 -18.97
C ASP A 92 -8.15 -2.26 -19.28
N LEU A 93 -7.93 -3.08 -18.24
CA LEU A 93 -7.72 -4.52 -18.40
C LEU A 93 -8.92 -5.23 -19.03
N TYR A 94 -10.12 -4.69 -18.89
CA TYR A 94 -11.30 -5.24 -19.55
C TYR A 94 -11.15 -5.29 -21.09
N TYR A 95 -10.48 -4.29 -21.67
CA TYR A 95 -10.29 -4.18 -23.13
C TYR A 95 -9.18 -5.06 -23.69
N ILE A 96 -8.33 -5.60 -22.82
CA ILE A 96 -7.25 -6.53 -23.19
C ILE A 96 -7.37 -7.89 -22.50
N ARG A 97 -8.53 -8.23 -21.94
CA ARG A 97 -8.76 -9.46 -21.15
C ARG A 97 -8.32 -10.73 -21.87
N GLU A 98 -8.44 -10.79 -23.21
CA GLU A 98 -8.09 -11.98 -23.99
C GLU A 98 -6.59 -12.27 -23.96
N ILE A 99 -5.75 -11.33 -23.53
CA ILE A 99 -4.30 -11.53 -23.31
C ILE A 99 -3.89 -11.40 -21.84
N VAL A 100 -4.83 -11.22 -20.91
CA VAL A 100 -4.57 -11.22 -19.46
C VAL A 100 -4.60 -12.66 -18.92
N ASN A 101 -3.73 -12.95 -17.95
CA ASN A 101 -3.78 -14.19 -17.18
C ASN A 101 -4.59 -13.96 -15.90
N ASP A 102 -5.86 -14.36 -15.91
CA ASP A 102 -6.77 -14.15 -14.78
C ASP A 102 -6.28 -14.81 -13.48
N MET A 103 -5.59 -15.95 -13.56
CA MET A 103 -5.03 -16.65 -12.40
C MET A 103 -3.87 -15.88 -11.72
N SER A 104 -3.34 -14.85 -12.37
CA SER A 104 -2.25 -14.02 -11.84
C SER A 104 -2.72 -12.73 -11.17
N ARG A 105 -4.03 -12.43 -11.20
CA ARG A 105 -4.59 -11.21 -10.63
C ARG A 105 -4.56 -11.30 -9.10
N ILE A 106 -3.99 -10.28 -8.46
CA ILE A 106 -3.93 -10.16 -7.00
C ILE A 106 -4.72 -8.92 -6.60
N TYR A 107 -5.72 -9.10 -5.73
CA TYR A 107 -6.58 -8.04 -5.23
C TYR A 107 -6.42 -7.82 -3.72
N VAL A 108 -6.67 -6.58 -3.29
CA VAL A 108 -6.91 -6.24 -1.88
C VAL A 108 -8.23 -5.49 -1.83
N GLY A 109 -9.27 -6.13 -1.28
CA GLY A 109 -10.64 -5.63 -1.40
C GLY A 109 -11.05 -5.57 -2.87
N SER A 110 -11.58 -4.43 -3.32
CA SER A 110 -11.98 -4.19 -4.71
C SER A 110 -10.86 -3.69 -5.62
N ARG A 111 -9.62 -3.62 -5.13
CA ARG A 111 -8.51 -2.95 -5.80
C ARG A 111 -7.51 -3.96 -6.34
N LEU A 112 -7.20 -3.89 -7.64
CA LEU A 112 -6.12 -4.67 -8.24
C LEU A 112 -4.73 -4.16 -7.79
N ILE A 113 -3.91 -5.08 -7.28
CA ILE A 113 -2.50 -4.83 -6.96
C ILE A 113 -1.60 -5.05 -8.17
N THR A 114 -1.79 -6.19 -8.85
CA THR A 114 -1.01 -6.56 -10.03
C THR A 114 -1.71 -7.69 -10.78
N ALA A 115 -1.33 -7.86 -12.04
CA ALA A 115 -1.69 -8.98 -12.87
C ALA A 115 -0.54 -9.27 -13.85
N ARG A 116 -0.71 -10.25 -14.73
CA ARG A 116 0.22 -10.55 -15.80
C ARG A 116 -0.52 -10.77 -17.09
N LEU A 117 0.08 -10.34 -18.20
CA LEU A 117 -0.36 -10.77 -19.52
C LEU A 117 0.11 -12.22 -19.74
N LYS A 118 -0.68 -13.05 -20.40
CA LYS A 118 -0.31 -14.43 -20.78
C LYS A 118 0.64 -14.48 -21.99
N ILE A 119 1.15 -13.32 -22.41
CA ILE A 119 2.09 -13.13 -23.51
C ILE A 119 3.46 -12.68 -22.97
N GLY A 120 4.54 -12.98 -23.69
CA GLY A 120 5.91 -12.59 -23.33
C GLY A 120 6.58 -13.51 -22.30
N GLY A 121 7.33 -14.51 -22.79
CA GLY A 121 8.11 -15.45 -21.97
C GLY A 121 7.29 -16.40 -21.08
N LYS A 122 7.97 -17.30 -20.36
CA LYS A 122 7.31 -18.35 -19.55
C LYS A 122 6.41 -17.82 -18.43
N ARG A 123 6.74 -16.65 -17.88
CA ARG A 123 5.99 -16.05 -16.77
C ARG A 123 4.98 -15.01 -17.25
N GLY A 124 4.97 -14.63 -18.53
CA GLY A 124 4.14 -13.53 -19.02
C GLY A 124 4.70 -12.14 -18.66
N ILE A 125 4.09 -11.08 -19.19
CA ILE A 125 4.48 -9.68 -18.93
C ILE A 125 3.80 -9.15 -17.64
N PRO A 126 4.53 -8.52 -16.70
CA PRO A 126 3.92 -7.93 -15.51
C PRO A 126 3.07 -6.70 -15.83
N ILE A 127 1.94 -6.56 -15.13
CA ILE A 127 1.06 -5.38 -15.15
C ILE A 127 1.17 -4.65 -13.81
N TRP A 128 1.42 -3.34 -13.89
CA TRP A 128 1.65 -2.47 -12.75
C TRP A 128 0.61 -1.36 -12.78
N ASP A 129 0.02 -1.07 -11.62
CA ASP A 129 -0.97 0.00 -11.47
C ASP A 129 -0.40 1.09 -10.58
N ALA A 130 -0.23 2.29 -11.16
CA ALA A 130 0.37 3.43 -10.50
C ALA A 130 -0.42 3.85 -9.26
N THR A 131 -1.73 3.63 -9.22
CA THR A 131 -2.54 3.98 -8.05
C THR A 131 -2.03 3.27 -6.82
N ASN A 132 -1.45 2.05 -6.93
CA ASN A 132 -0.92 1.31 -5.77
C ASN A 132 0.27 2.02 -5.10
N LEU A 133 0.87 2.96 -5.82
CA LEU A 133 2.04 3.72 -5.42
C LEU A 133 1.71 5.17 -5.06
N VAL A 134 0.62 5.71 -5.59
CA VAL A 134 0.22 7.11 -5.39
C VAL A 134 -1.23 7.29 -4.92
N ARG A 135 -1.54 8.46 -4.36
CA ARG A 135 -2.91 8.87 -4.03
C ARG A 135 -3.36 10.02 -4.93
N GLY A 136 -4.67 10.20 -5.08
CA GLY A 136 -5.24 11.24 -5.95
C GLY A 136 -5.47 10.77 -7.37
N SER A 137 -5.94 11.70 -8.21
CA SER A 137 -6.19 11.48 -9.63
C SER A 137 -4.92 11.65 -10.47
N LEU A 138 -4.93 11.16 -11.71
CA LEU A 138 -3.83 11.41 -12.65
C LEU A 138 -3.64 12.92 -12.92
N GLU A 139 -4.74 13.69 -12.94
CA GLU A 139 -4.70 15.15 -13.08
C GLU A 139 -3.95 15.83 -11.92
N ASP A 140 -4.14 15.35 -10.69
CA ASP A 140 -3.38 15.84 -9.54
C ASP A 140 -1.88 15.59 -9.73
N TRP A 141 -1.50 14.43 -10.29
CA TRP A 141 -0.10 14.10 -10.57
C TRP A 141 0.50 14.87 -11.74
N ILE A 142 -0.28 15.20 -12.77
CA ILE A 142 0.13 16.12 -13.84
C ILE A 142 0.55 17.46 -13.22
N LYS A 143 -0.25 17.99 -12.28
CA LYS A 143 0.04 19.24 -11.56
C LYS A 143 1.23 19.10 -10.62
N ASN A 144 1.24 18.08 -9.77
CA ASN A 144 2.30 17.85 -8.77
C ASN A 144 3.69 17.65 -9.40
N LEU A 145 3.76 17.06 -10.59
CA LEU A 145 5.01 16.81 -11.30
C LEU A 145 5.36 17.92 -12.30
N HIS A 146 4.54 18.96 -12.42
CA HIS A 146 4.75 20.07 -13.34
C HIS A 146 4.87 19.58 -14.80
N MET A 147 4.02 18.62 -15.20
CA MET A 147 4.16 17.94 -16.48
C MET A 147 3.79 18.82 -17.68
N GLU A 148 2.92 19.80 -17.48
CA GLU A 148 2.55 20.75 -18.53
C GLU A 148 3.77 21.61 -18.91
N GLU A 149 4.45 22.18 -17.91
CA GLU A 149 5.62 23.04 -18.15
C GLU A 149 6.83 22.23 -18.64
N LYS A 150 7.03 21.01 -18.13
CA LYS A 150 8.21 20.20 -18.47
C LYS A 150 8.06 19.42 -19.77
N TYR A 151 6.86 18.95 -20.09
CA TYR A 151 6.62 17.96 -21.14
C TYR A 151 5.47 18.32 -22.08
N GLY A 152 4.75 19.43 -21.84
CA GLY A 152 3.56 19.80 -22.60
C GLY A 152 2.35 18.90 -22.33
N ILE A 153 2.38 18.11 -21.23
CA ILE A 153 1.32 17.17 -20.89
C ILE A 153 0.31 17.84 -19.97
N LYS A 154 -0.94 17.88 -20.40
CA LYS A 154 -2.05 18.47 -19.63
C LYS A 154 -3.32 17.66 -19.82
N LYS A 155 -4.27 17.84 -18.91
CA LYS A 155 -5.60 17.25 -19.05
C LYS A 155 -6.38 17.99 -20.13
N LEU A 156 -6.87 17.26 -21.14
CA LEU A 156 -7.63 17.82 -22.25
C LEU A 156 -9.14 17.60 -22.09
N SER A 157 -9.92 18.40 -22.81
CA SER A 157 -11.38 18.29 -22.87
C SER A 157 -11.80 17.00 -23.59
N LEU A 158 -13.08 16.65 -23.47
CA LEU A 158 -13.65 15.47 -24.14
C LEU A 158 -13.90 15.68 -25.64
N GLU A 159 -13.61 16.87 -26.18
CA GLU A 159 -13.84 17.20 -27.60
C GLU A 159 -12.89 16.45 -28.53
N ASN A 160 -11.65 16.18 -28.07
CA ASN A 160 -10.65 15.41 -28.80
C ASN A 160 -10.18 14.23 -27.94
N LEU A 161 -10.94 13.12 -27.98
CA LEU A 161 -10.64 11.93 -27.19
C LEU A 161 -9.29 11.30 -27.54
N GLU A 162 -8.86 11.36 -28.80
CA GLU A 162 -7.56 10.80 -29.24
C GLU A 162 -6.39 11.50 -28.55
N GLU A 163 -6.39 12.82 -28.61
CA GLU A 163 -5.32 13.62 -28.01
C GLU A 163 -5.37 13.52 -26.49
N ARG A 164 -6.58 13.53 -25.90
CA ARG A 164 -6.78 13.36 -24.46
C ARG A 164 -6.23 12.03 -23.94
N CYS A 165 -6.64 10.91 -24.53
CA CYS A 165 -6.20 9.58 -24.10
C CYS A 165 -4.69 9.40 -24.30
N MET A 166 -4.13 9.93 -25.39
CA MET A 166 -2.68 9.92 -25.58
C MET A 166 -1.95 10.77 -24.51
N MET A 167 -2.49 11.93 -24.13
CA MET A 167 -1.94 12.74 -23.04
C MET A 167 -1.99 12.02 -21.69
N ASP A 168 -3.10 11.36 -21.37
CA ASP A 168 -3.25 10.57 -20.14
C ASP A 168 -2.30 9.35 -20.14
N THR A 169 -2.11 8.68 -21.29
CA THR A 169 -1.14 7.60 -21.46
C THR A 169 0.29 8.08 -21.24
N LYS A 170 0.66 9.23 -21.81
CA LYS A 170 1.96 9.87 -21.61
C LYS A 170 2.16 10.28 -20.16
N ALA A 171 1.17 10.91 -19.54
CA ALA A 171 1.21 11.30 -18.13
C ALA A 171 1.48 10.08 -17.23
N THR A 172 0.79 8.97 -17.49
CA THR A 172 0.99 7.70 -16.76
C THR A 172 2.42 7.18 -16.92
N TRP A 173 3.00 7.25 -18.12
CA TRP A 173 4.40 6.86 -18.34
C TRP A 173 5.39 7.75 -17.58
N TYR A 174 5.22 9.06 -17.63
CA TYR A 174 6.07 9.99 -16.87
C TYR A 174 5.92 9.80 -15.36
N LEU A 175 4.72 9.44 -14.88
CA LEU A 175 4.51 9.08 -13.49
C LEU A 175 5.28 7.80 -13.11
N PHE A 176 5.23 6.74 -13.91
CA PHE A 176 6.03 5.53 -13.65
C PHE A 176 7.53 5.79 -13.67
N LYS A 177 8.00 6.61 -14.63
CA LYS A 177 9.39 7.04 -14.70
C LYS A 177 9.80 7.77 -13.41
N TRP A 178 9.02 8.77 -12.99
CA TRP A 178 9.27 9.51 -11.76
C TRP A 178 9.26 8.58 -10.52
N LEU A 179 8.27 7.68 -10.41
CA LEU A 179 8.19 6.72 -9.31
C LEU A 179 9.42 5.82 -9.24
N GLU A 180 9.86 5.27 -10.38
CA GLU A 180 11.03 4.41 -10.42
C GLU A 180 12.31 5.19 -10.12
N ASP A 181 12.49 6.35 -10.74
CA ASP A 181 13.65 7.23 -10.53
C ASP A 181 13.76 7.65 -9.07
N THR A 182 12.66 8.06 -8.43
CA THR A 182 12.64 8.40 -6.99
C THR A 182 13.04 7.21 -6.13
N MET A 183 12.47 6.02 -6.35
CA MET A 183 12.82 4.84 -5.56
C MET A 183 14.28 4.41 -5.75
N VAL A 184 14.78 4.47 -6.98
CA VAL A 184 16.12 4.05 -7.36
C VAL A 184 17.19 5.06 -6.93
N TYR A 185 17.00 6.33 -7.26
CA TYR A 185 18.03 7.35 -7.08
C TYR A 185 17.96 8.02 -5.72
N GLU A 186 16.78 8.25 -5.15
CA GLU A 186 16.66 8.87 -3.83
C GLU A 186 16.70 7.79 -2.74
N PHE A 187 15.81 6.81 -2.84
CA PHE A 187 15.64 5.80 -1.77
C PHE A 187 16.54 4.58 -1.91
N LYS A 188 17.30 4.44 -3.00
CA LYS A 188 18.23 3.31 -3.26
C LYS A 188 17.58 1.92 -3.13
N ILE A 189 16.31 1.82 -3.53
CA ILE A 189 15.55 0.57 -3.59
C ILE A 189 14.97 0.36 -5.00
N PRO A 190 14.73 -0.89 -5.43
CA PRO A 190 13.93 -1.14 -6.61
C PRO A 190 12.47 -0.79 -6.31
N LEU A 191 11.78 -0.19 -7.29
CA LEU A 191 10.34 0.07 -7.21
C LEU A 191 9.58 -1.25 -6.94
N LYS A 192 8.63 -1.19 -5.98
CA LYS A 192 7.75 -2.32 -5.62
C LYS A 192 6.34 -2.08 -6.17
N LEU A 193 5.47 -3.08 -6.00
CA LEU A 193 4.09 -3.01 -6.51
C LEU A 193 3.20 -2.05 -5.71
N THR A 194 3.52 -1.77 -4.45
CA THR A 194 2.73 -0.88 -3.59
C THR A 194 3.62 0.08 -2.82
N ILE A 195 3.08 1.24 -2.43
CA ILE A 195 3.82 2.22 -1.62
C ILE A 195 4.22 1.64 -0.27
N GLY A 196 3.36 0.80 0.33
CA GLY A 196 3.68 0.09 1.58
C GLY A 196 4.83 -0.90 1.43
N ALA A 197 4.91 -1.61 0.29
CA ALA A 197 6.04 -2.47 -0.01
C ALA A 197 7.34 -1.69 -0.25
N CYS A 198 7.26 -0.50 -0.87
CA CYS A 198 8.41 0.40 -0.99
C CYS A 198 8.87 0.88 0.40
N ALA A 199 7.96 1.37 1.24
CA ALA A 199 8.27 1.81 2.61
C ALA A 199 8.91 0.70 3.45
N ARG A 200 8.37 -0.52 3.39
CA ARG A 200 8.96 -1.69 4.06
C ARG A 200 10.36 -2.02 3.53
N GLU A 201 10.58 -1.96 2.22
CA GLU A 201 11.90 -2.23 1.64
C GLU A 201 12.92 -1.14 2.04
N ILE A 202 12.52 0.13 2.08
CA ILE A 202 13.34 1.24 2.60
C ILE A 202 13.74 0.94 4.04
N TYR A 203 12.76 0.65 4.91
CA TYR A 203 13.02 0.28 6.30
C TYR A 203 13.99 -0.90 6.41
N ARG A 204 13.70 -1.99 5.69
CA ARG A 204 14.49 -3.23 5.72
C ARG A 204 15.93 -3.02 5.29
N ARG A 205 16.19 -2.19 4.27
CA ARG A 205 17.54 -1.99 3.74
C ARG A 205 18.37 -1.02 4.56
N HIS A 206 17.76 0.05 5.04
CA HIS A 206 18.49 1.20 5.59
C HIS A 206 18.45 1.26 7.11
N PHE A 207 17.45 0.66 7.75
CA PHE A 207 17.16 0.88 9.17
C PHE A 207 17.03 -0.41 9.99
N GLN A 208 16.55 -1.50 9.38
CA GLN A 208 16.32 -2.76 10.08
C GLN A 208 17.66 -3.47 10.39
N LYS A 209 18.04 -3.50 11.67
CA LYS A 209 19.28 -4.13 12.15
C LYS A 209 19.11 -5.60 12.53
N ILE A 210 17.89 -6.02 12.84
CA ILE A 210 17.55 -7.37 13.30
C ILE A 210 16.33 -7.90 12.56
N ASP A 211 16.22 -9.21 12.45
CA ASP A 211 15.00 -9.83 11.95
C ASP A 211 13.90 -9.80 13.02
N PHE A 212 12.68 -9.48 12.58
CA PHE A 212 11.49 -9.61 13.39
C PHE A 212 10.89 -10.97 13.12
N VAL A 213 10.87 -11.81 14.15
CA VAL A 213 10.44 -13.20 14.05
C VAL A 213 9.28 -13.42 15.00
N ARG A 214 8.22 -14.06 14.51
CA ARG A 214 7.17 -14.62 15.36
C ARG A 214 6.95 -16.08 15.01
N ASN A 215 7.20 -16.95 15.98
CA ASN A 215 7.09 -18.40 15.82
C ASN A 215 5.79 -18.98 16.41
N SER A 216 4.94 -18.15 17.03
CA SER A 216 3.68 -18.56 17.66
C SER A 216 2.50 -17.83 17.03
N ASN A 217 1.62 -18.59 16.37
CA ASN A 217 0.35 -18.06 15.87
C ASN A 217 -0.58 -17.65 17.02
N PHE A 218 -0.54 -18.39 18.14
CA PHE A 218 -1.32 -18.05 19.34
C PHE A 218 -1.00 -16.64 19.83
N ILE A 219 0.28 -16.29 19.97
CA ILE A 219 0.70 -14.96 20.42
C ILE A 219 0.25 -13.88 19.42
N ASN A 220 0.42 -14.13 18.11
CA ASN A 220 -0.05 -13.20 17.07
C ASN A 220 -1.57 -12.94 17.17
N GLU A 221 -2.35 -13.98 17.38
CA GLU A 221 -3.81 -13.87 17.50
C GLU A 221 -4.20 -13.14 18.80
N TYR A 222 -3.50 -13.42 19.89
CA TYR A 222 -3.68 -12.76 21.17
C TYR A 222 -3.43 -11.25 21.07
N GLU A 223 -2.28 -10.83 20.54
CA GLU A 223 -1.95 -9.40 20.35
C GLU A 223 -2.97 -8.69 19.44
N ARG A 224 -3.47 -9.39 18.40
CA ARG A 224 -4.52 -8.86 17.52
C ARG A 224 -5.84 -8.61 18.24
N LYS A 225 -6.12 -9.30 19.35
CA LYS A 225 -7.31 -9.00 20.16
C LYS A 225 -7.26 -7.59 20.75
N ALA A 226 -6.08 -6.99 20.95
CA ALA A 226 -5.92 -5.61 21.40
C ALA A 226 -5.72 -4.59 20.26
N TYR A 227 -5.53 -5.05 19.02
CA TYR A 227 -5.28 -4.15 17.89
C TYR A 227 -6.51 -3.32 17.53
N ARG A 228 -6.39 -1.99 17.60
CA ARG A 228 -7.46 -1.03 17.31
C ARG A 228 -6.97 0.08 16.38
N GLY A 229 -7.91 0.68 15.65
CA GLY A 229 -7.66 1.88 14.85
C GLY A 229 -7.74 3.15 15.70
N GLY A 230 -7.61 4.31 15.05
CA GLY A 230 -7.77 5.60 15.71
C GLY A 230 -9.19 5.84 16.24
N ARG A 231 -9.29 6.57 17.34
CA ARG A 231 -10.57 7.02 17.92
C ARG A 231 -11.24 8.05 17.01
N CYS A 232 -12.49 7.81 16.64
CA CYS A 232 -13.33 8.76 15.93
C CYS A 232 -14.75 8.70 16.50
N GLU A 233 -15.17 9.78 17.15
CA GLU A 233 -16.47 9.85 17.84
C GLU A 233 -17.16 11.20 17.60
N VAL A 234 -18.50 11.18 17.64
CA VAL A 234 -19.34 12.37 17.49
C VAL A 234 -19.96 12.72 18.85
N PHE A 235 -19.37 13.70 19.54
CA PHE A 235 -19.89 14.15 20.84
C PHE A 235 -21.06 15.13 20.73
N LYS A 236 -21.09 15.96 19.67
CA LYS A 236 -22.14 16.97 19.44
C LYS A 236 -22.48 17.04 17.95
N ARG A 237 -23.77 17.06 17.62
CA ARG A 237 -24.29 17.20 16.24
C ARG A 237 -24.77 18.63 15.97
N GLY A 238 -24.83 19.01 14.70
CA GLY A 238 -25.32 20.30 14.22
C GLY A 238 -24.22 21.33 13.91
N LYS A 239 -24.61 22.53 13.49
CA LYS A 239 -23.67 23.61 13.13
C LYS A 239 -22.99 24.15 14.38
N ARG A 240 -21.65 24.19 14.37
CA ARG A 240 -20.82 24.67 15.48
C ARG A 240 -19.65 25.47 14.94
N ARG A 241 -19.19 26.46 15.71
CA ARG A 241 -17.88 27.07 15.50
C ARG A 241 -16.86 26.18 16.21
N VAL A 242 -15.86 25.69 15.49
CA VAL A 242 -14.87 24.73 16.00
C VAL A 242 -13.46 25.23 15.72
N LYS A 243 -12.51 24.80 16.55
CA LYS A 243 -11.07 24.87 16.26
C LYS A 243 -10.58 23.46 15.99
N SER A 244 -9.75 23.30 14.97
CA SER A 244 -9.16 22.01 14.60
C SER A 244 -7.67 22.03 14.91
N PHE A 245 -7.20 20.98 15.56
CA PHE A 245 -5.79 20.74 15.87
C PHE A 245 -5.42 19.37 15.34
N ASP A 246 -4.21 19.25 14.79
CA ASP A 246 -3.68 18.00 14.26
C ASP A 246 -2.25 17.80 14.77
N VAL A 247 -1.88 16.55 14.99
CA VAL A 247 -0.52 16.17 15.40
C VAL A 247 0.27 15.85 14.13
N ASN A 248 1.29 16.66 13.86
CA ASN A 248 2.16 16.48 12.71
C ASN A 248 2.78 15.08 12.70
N SER A 249 2.33 14.23 11.77
CA SER A 249 2.85 12.87 11.55
C SER A 249 2.79 11.96 12.80
N MET A 250 1.66 11.95 13.51
CA MET A 250 1.46 11.23 14.78
C MET A 250 2.09 9.82 14.86
N TYR A 251 1.84 8.94 13.88
CA TYR A 251 2.42 7.58 13.93
C TYR A 251 3.95 7.58 13.82
N LEU A 252 4.52 8.48 13.02
CA LEU A 252 5.97 8.59 12.87
C LEU A 252 6.63 9.17 14.12
N SER A 253 5.99 10.14 14.80
CA SER A 253 6.49 10.63 16.07
C SER A 253 6.49 9.52 17.13
N ILE A 254 5.44 8.70 17.19
CA ILE A 254 5.40 7.53 18.09
C ILE A 254 6.52 6.55 17.74
N MET A 255 6.67 6.17 16.48
CA MET A 255 7.73 5.22 16.05
C MET A 255 9.15 5.73 16.29
N ARG A 256 9.35 7.05 16.37
CA ARG A 256 10.65 7.69 16.62
C ARG A 256 10.96 7.80 18.11
N ASP A 257 9.96 8.17 18.91
CA ASP A 257 10.15 8.65 20.28
C ASP A 257 9.71 7.65 21.35
N VAL A 258 8.90 6.64 21.00
CA VAL A 258 8.36 5.66 21.94
C VAL A 258 9.03 4.31 21.74
N GLU A 259 9.38 3.65 22.84
CA GLU A 259 9.89 2.27 22.80
C GLU A 259 8.80 1.31 22.34
N ILE A 260 9.09 0.55 21.27
CA ILE A 260 8.17 -0.45 20.71
C ILE A 260 8.75 -1.84 20.99
N PRO A 261 7.96 -2.79 21.55
CA PRO A 261 8.46 -4.11 21.90
C PRO A 261 8.90 -4.91 20.68
N LEU A 262 9.91 -5.77 20.88
CA LEU A 262 10.37 -6.70 19.85
C LEU A 262 9.44 -7.92 19.79
N PRO A 263 8.91 -8.31 18.62
CA PRO A 263 8.00 -9.45 18.52
C PRO A 263 8.54 -10.75 19.13
N GLN A 264 9.84 -11.01 18.99
CA GLN A 264 10.48 -12.21 19.52
C GLN A 264 10.78 -12.18 21.04
N SER A 265 10.61 -11.06 21.74
CA SER A 265 10.81 -11.00 23.20
C SER A 265 9.57 -11.36 24.00
N ALA A 266 8.41 -11.43 23.33
CA ALA A 266 7.12 -11.64 23.96
C ALA A 266 7.05 -12.95 24.76
N GLN A 267 6.61 -12.85 26.01
CA GLN A 267 6.32 -13.96 26.92
C GLN A 267 4.86 -13.93 27.30
N TYR A 268 4.19 -15.08 27.18
CA TYR A 268 2.80 -15.22 27.59
C TYR A 268 2.72 -15.76 29.02
N HIS A 269 1.85 -15.14 29.81
CA HIS A 269 1.56 -15.48 31.19
C HIS A 269 0.09 -15.86 31.32
N GLU A 270 -0.17 -17.12 31.64
CA GLU A 270 -1.53 -17.68 31.79
C GLU A 270 -2.31 -17.15 32.99
N THR A 271 -1.65 -16.39 33.88
CA THR A 271 -2.25 -15.82 35.08
C THR A 271 -1.83 -14.36 35.22
N GLY A 272 -2.70 -13.51 35.75
CA GLY A 272 -2.37 -12.10 36.05
C GLY A 272 -1.36 -11.86 37.18
N HIS A 273 -0.84 -12.91 37.81
CA HIS A 273 0.17 -12.76 38.87
C HIS A 273 1.44 -12.08 38.34
N GLY A 274 1.90 -11.05 39.05
CA GLY A 274 3.12 -10.33 38.70
C GLY A 274 2.98 -9.38 37.51
N PHE A 275 1.76 -9.15 37.00
CA PHE A 275 1.51 -8.14 35.97
C PHE A 275 1.99 -6.76 36.41
N ASP A 276 2.70 -6.07 35.51
CA ASP A 276 3.19 -4.72 35.67
C ASP A 276 2.74 -3.87 34.48
N VAL A 277 1.94 -2.83 34.75
CA VAL A 277 1.37 -1.95 33.73
C VAL A 277 2.43 -1.06 33.06
N ASP A 278 3.59 -0.87 33.71
CA ASP A 278 4.65 -0.04 33.18
C ASP A 278 5.53 -0.78 32.16
N LYS A 279 5.34 -2.10 32.01
CA LYS A 279 6.05 -2.89 31.00
C LYS A 279 5.26 -2.99 29.68
N PRO A 280 5.92 -2.94 28.51
CA PRO A 280 5.24 -3.06 27.23
C PRO A 280 4.54 -4.41 27.10
N GLY A 281 3.25 -4.42 26.74
CA GLY A 281 2.52 -5.67 26.68
C GLY A 281 1.09 -5.55 26.20
N VAL A 282 0.41 -6.70 26.15
CA VAL A 282 -1.03 -6.82 25.92
C VAL A 282 -1.65 -7.59 27.07
N VAL A 283 -2.71 -7.06 27.64
CA VAL A 283 -3.37 -7.60 28.83
C VAL A 283 -4.81 -7.94 28.55
N HIS A 284 -5.24 -9.11 29.02
CA HIS A 284 -6.64 -9.47 29.20
C HIS A 284 -7.05 -9.18 30.63
N CYS A 285 -7.93 -8.19 30.82
CA CYS A 285 -8.38 -7.84 32.16
C CYS A 285 -9.85 -7.41 32.16
N ARG A 286 -10.41 -7.40 33.36
CA ARG A 286 -11.68 -6.77 33.69
C ARG A 286 -11.39 -5.44 34.37
N VAL A 287 -12.03 -4.38 33.88
CA VAL A 287 -11.85 -3.02 34.36
C VAL A 287 -13.17 -2.41 34.80
N TYR A 288 -13.11 -1.37 35.63
CA TYR A 288 -14.20 -0.45 35.88
C TYR A 288 -13.78 0.95 35.44
N VAL A 289 -14.52 1.50 34.47
CA VAL A 289 -14.34 2.88 34.00
C VAL A 289 -15.42 3.76 34.63
N PRO A 290 -15.06 4.80 35.41
CA PRO A 290 -16.05 5.68 36.02
C PRO A 290 -16.79 6.51 34.95
N GLU A 291 -17.96 7.05 35.32
CA GLU A 291 -18.74 7.90 34.42
C GLU A 291 -17.94 9.12 33.97
N GLN A 292 -17.73 9.23 32.65
CA GLN A 292 -16.96 10.31 32.04
C GLN A 292 -17.36 10.49 30.58
N ILE A 293 -17.22 11.72 30.07
CA ILE A 293 -17.57 12.07 28.69
C ILE A 293 -16.63 11.39 27.69
N ILE A 294 -15.35 11.27 28.05
CA ILE A 294 -14.28 10.73 27.20
C ILE A 294 -13.78 9.44 27.83
N ALA A 295 -14.51 8.34 27.61
CA ALA A 295 -14.05 7.04 28.10
C ALA A 295 -12.69 6.67 27.45
N PRO A 296 -11.73 6.12 28.21
CA PRO A 296 -10.34 5.98 27.74
C PRO A 296 -10.10 4.69 26.94
N LEU A 297 -10.82 3.60 27.22
CA LEU A 297 -10.49 2.28 26.68
C LEU A 297 -11.35 1.90 25.47
N PRO A 298 -10.72 1.44 24.36
CA PRO A 298 -11.44 0.97 23.19
C PRO A 298 -12.06 -0.41 23.43
N TYR A 299 -13.30 -0.59 22.98
CA TYR A 299 -14.00 -1.87 23.02
C TYR A 299 -14.66 -2.15 21.66
N TYR A 300 -14.50 -3.36 21.13
CA TYR A 300 -15.10 -3.71 19.85
C TYR A 300 -16.39 -4.50 20.05
N LYS A 301 -17.52 -3.89 19.66
CA LYS A 301 -18.84 -4.51 19.65
C LYS A 301 -19.55 -4.18 18.34
N GLN A 302 -19.33 -4.98 17.31
CA GLN A 302 -19.75 -4.74 15.90
C GLN A 302 -19.13 -3.48 15.25
N LYS A 303 -18.76 -2.50 16.06
CA LYS A 303 -18.00 -1.30 15.76
C LYS A 303 -17.10 -0.97 16.96
N LEU A 304 -16.13 -0.08 16.76
CA LEU A 304 -15.33 0.47 17.85
C LEU A 304 -16.19 1.42 18.70
N ILE A 305 -16.24 1.18 20.01
CA ILE A 305 -16.91 2.01 21.02
C ILE A 305 -15.97 2.24 22.21
N PHE A 306 -16.30 3.23 23.05
CA PHE A 306 -15.56 3.53 24.29
C PHE A 306 -16.55 3.54 25.46
N PRO A 307 -16.81 2.38 26.10
CA PRO A 307 -17.82 2.27 27.13
C PRO A 307 -17.31 2.73 28.51
N ILE A 308 -18.28 3.02 29.39
CA ILE A 308 -18.08 3.22 30.83
C ILE A 308 -18.66 2.03 31.61
N GLY A 309 -18.38 1.94 32.91
CA GLY A 309 -18.79 0.86 33.79
C GLY A 309 -17.83 -0.32 33.76
N THR A 310 -18.31 -1.49 34.15
CA THR A 310 -17.49 -2.71 34.22
C THR A 310 -17.55 -3.51 32.94
N PHE A 311 -16.38 -3.82 32.38
CA PHE A 311 -16.27 -4.68 31.19
C PHE A 311 -14.89 -5.35 31.14
N GLU A 312 -14.82 -6.41 30.33
CA GLU A 312 -13.63 -7.22 30.12
C GLU A 312 -13.10 -7.02 28.70
N GLY A 313 -11.79 -7.01 28.50
CA GLY A 313 -11.22 -6.86 27.17
C GLY A 313 -9.70 -7.02 27.12
N TYR A 314 -9.17 -6.73 25.94
CA TYR A 314 -7.75 -6.83 25.62
C TYR A 314 -7.22 -5.45 25.25
N TRP A 315 -6.18 -4.99 25.93
CA TRP A 315 -5.60 -3.65 25.74
C TRP A 315 -4.09 -3.69 25.81
N CYS A 316 -3.45 -2.77 25.10
CA CYS A 316 -2.02 -2.56 25.24
C CYS A 316 -1.72 -1.80 26.54
N THR A 317 -0.58 -2.08 27.17
CA THR A 317 -0.23 -1.45 28.45
C THR A 317 -0.18 0.08 28.42
N PRO A 318 0.24 0.78 27.34
CA PRO A 318 0.13 2.24 27.28
C PRO A 318 -1.32 2.76 27.33
N GLU A 319 -2.28 2.02 26.75
CA GLU A 319 -3.70 2.37 26.82
C GLU A 319 -4.25 2.18 28.23
N LEU A 320 -3.90 1.06 28.88
CA LEU A 320 -4.29 0.79 30.26
C LEU A 320 -3.68 1.80 31.24
N ARG A 321 -2.39 2.14 31.09
CA ARG A 321 -1.71 3.13 31.91
C ARG A 321 -2.41 4.48 31.83
N ALA A 322 -2.67 4.96 30.61
CA ALA A 322 -3.41 6.20 30.41
C ALA A 322 -4.83 6.11 30.99
N ALA A 323 -5.51 4.97 30.84
CA ALA A 323 -6.85 4.78 31.39
C ALA A 323 -6.88 4.85 32.93
N ILE A 324 -5.88 4.29 33.60
CA ILE A 324 -5.71 4.38 35.07
C ILE A 324 -5.50 5.83 35.49
N ASP A 325 -4.68 6.58 34.76
CA ASP A 325 -4.46 8.01 35.03
C ASP A 325 -5.77 8.83 34.87
N TYR A 326 -6.71 8.35 34.05
CA TYR A 326 -8.09 8.89 33.92
C TYR A 326 -9.13 8.22 34.84
N GLY A 327 -8.67 7.49 35.87
CA GLY A 327 -9.52 6.93 36.92
C GLY A 327 -10.10 5.54 36.65
N THR A 328 -9.61 4.82 35.64
CA THR A 328 -10.00 3.42 35.41
C THR A 328 -9.37 2.51 36.46
N GLU A 329 -10.17 1.62 37.04
CA GLU A 329 -9.70 0.61 37.99
C GLU A 329 -9.54 -0.74 37.28
N ILE A 330 -8.40 -1.41 37.47
CA ILE A 330 -8.25 -2.81 37.07
C ILE A 330 -8.84 -3.67 38.19
N LEU A 331 -9.92 -4.39 37.88
CA LEU A 331 -10.59 -5.27 38.85
C LEU A 331 -9.93 -6.64 38.92
N GLU A 332 -9.49 -7.16 37.76
CA GLU A 332 -8.91 -8.50 37.65
C GLU A 332 -8.09 -8.62 36.38
N VAL A 333 -6.90 -9.22 36.47
CA VAL A 333 -6.06 -9.57 35.32
C VAL A 333 -6.11 -11.08 35.13
N TYR A 334 -6.52 -11.52 33.94
CA TYR A 334 -6.67 -12.93 33.62
C TYR A 334 -5.35 -13.51 33.10
N ASP A 335 -4.85 -12.95 32.00
CA ASP A 335 -3.62 -13.35 31.33
C ASP A 335 -3.00 -12.14 30.60
N TYR A 336 -1.72 -12.23 30.25
CA TYR A 336 -1.02 -11.14 29.56
C TYR A 336 0.19 -11.59 28.74
N ILE A 337 0.65 -10.70 27.87
CA ILE A 337 1.91 -10.78 27.15
C ILE A 337 2.79 -9.59 27.54
N GLU A 338 4.06 -9.86 27.83
CA GLU A 338 5.13 -8.89 28.15
C GLU A 338 6.34 -9.05 27.20
#